data_AF-A0A965RSE3-F1
#
_entry.id   AF-A0A965RSE3-F1
#
_cell.length_a   1.000
_cell.length_b   1.000
_cell.length_c   1.000
_cell.angle_alpha   90.00
_cell.angle_beta   90.00
_cell.angle_gamma   90.00
#
_symmetry.space_group_name_H-M   'P 1'
#
loop_
_entity.id
_entity.type
_entity.pdbx_description
1 polymer ?
#
loop_
_entity_poly.entity_id
_entity_poly.type
_entity_poly.pdbx_seq_one_letter_code
_entity_poly.pdbx_strand_id
1 'polypeptide(L)'
;MNYAAIDIGTNAARLLIGEVVHQDGKSFVKKVSYTRIPLRLGEDVFEDGKISKKKAQDFVNTMKAFGLIAEIFEVKRLRAVATSAMR
;
A
#
# COMPACT_ATOMS: atom_id res chain seq x y z
N MET A 1 -1.86 11.56 -15.28
CA MET A 1 -2.05 12.01 -13.87
C MET A 1 -1.98 10.81 -12.93
N ASN A 2 -1.13 10.87 -11.90
CA ASN A 2 -0.85 9.73 -11.04
C ASN A 2 -1.73 9.70 -9.78
N TYR A 3 -2.20 8.50 -9.45
CA TYR A 3 -2.95 8.15 -8.25
C TYR A 3 -2.33 6.94 -7.59
N ALA A 4 -2.50 6.80 -6.28
CA ALA A 4 -1.99 5.64 -5.56
C ALA A 4 -3.02 4.97 -4.66
N ALA A 5 -2.86 3.65 -4.51
CA ALA A 5 -3.58 2.85 -3.54
C ALA A 5 -2.59 2.08 -2.67
N ILE A 6 -2.76 2.18 -1.35
CA ILE A 6 -2.09 1.30 -0.38
C ILE A 6 -3.09 0.24 0.08
N ASP A 7 -2.74 -1.03 -0.12
CA ASP A 7 -3.48 -2.18 0.41
C ASP A 7 -2.70 -2.80 1.56
N ILE A 8 -3.28 -2.78 2.76
CA ILE A 8 -2.70 -3.33 3.99
C ILE A 8 -3.39 -4.66 4.29
N GLY A 9 -2.76 -5.72 3.80
CA GLY A 9 -3.19 -7.09 4.01
C GLY A 9 -2.55 -7.75 5.22
N THR A 10 -3.10 -8.89 5.57
CA THR A 10 -2.61 -9.80 6.61
C THR A 10 -1.21 -10.33 6.33
N ASN A 11 -0.87 -10.51 5.05
CA ASN A 11 0.42 -11.04 4.60
C ASN A 11 1.38 -9.96 4.12
N ALA A 12 0.88 -8.94 3.42
CA ALA A 12 1.73 -7.91 2.81
C ALA A 12 1.02 -6.56 2.76
N ALA A 13 1.81 -5.50 2.84
CA ALA A 13 1.41 -4.17 2.44
C ALA A 13 1.86 -3.92 0.99
N ARG A 14 1.02 -3.26 0.20
CA ARG A 14 1.30 -2.96 -1.21
C ARG A 14 1.04 -1.49 -1.49
N LEU A 15 1.88 -0.88 -2.31
CA LEU A 15 1.64 0.41 -2.95
C LEU A 15 1.50 0.17 -4.46
N LEU A 16 0.34 0.54 -5.01
CA LEU A 16 0.10 0.60 -6.45
C LEU A 16 0.04 2.07 -6.86
N ILE A 17 0.85 2.48 -7.83
CA ILE A 17 0.74 3.79 -8.49
C ILE A 17 0.21 3.55 -9.91
N GLY A 18 -0.86 4.25 -10.25
CA GLY A 18 -1.51 4.17 -11.55
C GLY A 18 -1.67 5.55 -12.18
N GLU A 19 -1.44 5.61 -13.48
CA GLU A 19 -1.69 6.79 -14.29
C GLU A 19 -3.04 6.66 -14.99
N VAL A 20 -3.89 7.69 -14.87
CA VAL A 20 -5.11 7.77 -15.69
C VAL A 20 -4.73 8.28 -17.08
N VAL A 21 -5.01 7.46 -18.08
CA VAL A 21 -4.73 7.73 -19.50
C VAL A 21 -6.05 7.81 -20.26
N HIS A 22 -6.16 8.79 -21.15
CA HIS A 22 -7.26 8.96 -22.08
C HIS A 22 -6.72 8.79 -23.51
N GLN A 23 -7.17 7.74 -24.21
CA GLN A 23 -6.73 7.44 -25.57
C GLN A 23 -7.88 6.81 -26.34
N ASP A 24 -8.08 7.24 -27.60
CA ASP A 24 -9.09 6.69 -28.53
C ASP A 24 -10.51 6.62 -27.93
N GLY A 25 -10.92 7.67 -27.22
CA GLY A 25 -12.23 7.75 -26.57
C GLY A 25 -12.40 6.85 -25.34
N LYS A 26 -11.35 6.16 -24.89
CA LYS A 26 -11.36 5.29 -23.72
C LYS A 26 -10.52 5.88 -22.59
N SER A 27 -10.93 5.57 -21.37
CA SER A 27 -10.18 5.90 -20.15
C SER A 27 -9.74 4.62 -19.47
N PHE A 28 -8.46 4.51 -19.14
CA PHE A 28 -7.92 3.35 -18.41
C PHE A 28 -6.83 3.76 -17.45
N VAL A 29 -6.53 2.87 -16.50
CA VAL A 29 -5.43 3.05 -15.55
C VAL A 29 -4.23 2.25 -16.04
N LYS A 30 -3.16 2.96 -16.40
CA LYS A 30 -1.86 2.35 -16.69
C LYS A 30 -1.12 2.14 -15.38
N LYS A 31 -0.68 0.90 -15.11
CA LYS A 31 0.16 0.60 -13.94
C LYS A 31 1.54 1.22 -14.13
N VAL A 32 1.93 2.13 -13.25
CA VAL A 32 3.23 2.81 -13.28
C VAL A 32 4.22 2.10 -12.36
N SER A 33 3.81 1.82 -11.12
CA SER A 33 4.66 1.16 -10.13
C SER A 33 3.84 0.26 -9.22
N TYR A 34 4.49 -0.81 -8.73
CA TYR A 34 3.90 -1.73 -7.78
C TYR A 34 4.98 -2.22 -6.80
N THR A 35 4.89 -1.77 -5.55
CA THR A 35 5.81 -2.14 -4.48
C THR A 35 5.07 -3.03 -3.49
N ARG A 36 5.68 -4.15 -3.11
CA ARG A 36 5.11 -5.11 -2.16
C ARG A 36 6.09 -5.39 -1.03
N ILE A 37 5.66 -5.17 0.22
CA ILE A 37 6.45 -5.46 1.42
C ILE A 37 5.78 -6.58 2.22
N PRO A 38 6.44 -7.72 2.44
CA PRO A 38 5.89 -8.83 3.21
C PRO A 38 6.01 -8.54 4.72
N LEU A 39 4.96 -7.97 5.31
CA LEU A 39 4.91 -7.66 6.75
C LEU A 39 4.40 -8.82 7.61
N ARG A 40 3.56 -9.70 7.03
CA ARG A 40 2.94 -10.84 7.71
C ARG A 40 2.30 -10.51 9.06
N LEU A 41 1.59 -9.38 9.14
CA LEU A 41 0.90 -8.93 10.35
C LEU A 41 -0.08 -9.97 10.92
N GLY A 42 -0.60 -10.83 10.06
CA GLY A 42 -1.53 -11.89 10.44
C GLY A 42 -0.99 -12.96 11.34
N GLU A 43 0.28 -13.31 11.23
CA GLU A 43 0.86 -14.35 12.10
C GLU A 43 0.68 -13.95 13.57
N ASP A 44 1.06 -12.72 13.95
CA ASP A 44 0.94 -12.23 15.32
C ASP A 44 -0.54 -12.05 15.73
N VAL A 45 -1.38 -11.50 14.86
CA VAL A 45 -2.78 -11.22 15.21
C VAL A 45 -3.59 -12.51 15.35
N PHE A 46 -3.31 -13.54 14.55
CA PHE A 46 -4.00 -14.82 14.64
C PHE A 46 -3.52 -15.68 15.82
N GLU A 47 -2.27 -15.52 16.25
CA GLU A 47 -1.69 -16.25 17.38
C GLU A 47 -1.94 -15.53 18.72
N ASP A 48 -1.60 -14.25 18.79
CA ASP A 48 -1.55 -13.46 20.04
C ASP A 48 -2.66 -12.41 20.15
N GLY A 49 -3.49 -12.24 19.11
CA GLY A 49 -4.52 -11.20 19.06
C GLY A 49 -3.97 -9.77 18.95
N LYS A 50 -2.66 -9.59 18.76
CA LYS A 50 -2.01 -8.28 18.72
C LYS A 50 -0.80 -8.28 17.79
N ILE A 51 -0.49 -7.13 17.18
CA ILE A 51 0.73 -6.96 16.38
C ILE A 51 1.94 -6.79 17.31
N SER A 52 3.02 -7.54 17.10
CA SER A 52 4.25 -7.40 17.88
C SER A 52 4.90 -6.02 17.67
N LYS A 53 5.68 -5.57 18.66
CA LYS A 53 6.41 -4.29 18.58
C LYS A 53 7.30 -4.19 17.34
N LYS A 54 7.94 -5.30 16.97
CA LYS A 54 8.79 -5.36 15.77
C LYS A 54 7.98 -5.14 14.51
N LYS A 55 6.89 -5.91 14.30
CA LYS A 55 6.04 -5.77 13.10
C LYS A 55 5.33 -4.42 13.03
N ALA A 56 4.99 -3.82 14.17
CA ALA A 56 4.47 -2.46 14.23
C ALA A 56 5.50 -1.44 13.71
N GLN A 57 6.77 -1.57 14.13
CA GLN A 57 7.85 -0.71 13.64
C GLN A 57 8.11 -0.90 12.14
N ASP A 58 8.11 -2.14 11.66
CA ASP A 58 8.28 -2.46 10.23
C ASP A 58 7.11 -1.90 9.40
N PHE A 59 5.88 -1.96 9.92
CA PHE A 59 4.70 -1.34 9.31
C PHE A 59 4.86 0.19 9.19
N VAL A 60 5.26 0.86 10.27
CA VAL A 60 5.49 2.32 10.26
C VAL A 60 6.56 2.70 9.23
N ASN A 61 7.68 1.98 9.19
CA ASN A 61 8.74 2.21 8.22
C ASN A 61 8.24 2.00 6.78
N THR A 62 7.39 0.98 6.57
CA THR A 62 6.77 0.70 5.27
C THR A 62 5.86 1.85 4.81
N MET A 63 5.02 2.38 5.71
CA MET A 63 4.14 3.50 5.37
C MET A 63 4.94 4.78 5.04
N LYS A 64 6.02 5.05 5.77
CA LYS A 64 6.94 6.16 5.45
C LYS A 64 7.58 6.00 4.07
N ALA A 65 8.08 4.80 3.76
CA ALA A 65 8.65 4.49 2.45
C ALA A 65 7.61 4.66 1.33
N PHE A 66 6.38 4.20 1.54
CA PHE A 66 5.30 4.39 0.56
C PHE A 66 4.95 5.86 0.35
N GLY A 67 4.98 6.68 1.40
CA GLY A 67 4.81 8.14 1.30
C GLY A 67 5.88 8.79 0.43
N LEU A 68 7.15 8.47 0.67
CA LEU A 68 8.27 8.99 -0.12
C LEU A 68 8.20 8.54 -1.59
N ILE A 69 7.84 7.28 -1.85
CA ILE A 69 7.63 6.80 -3.22
C ILE A 69 6.47 7.56 -3.87
N ALA A 70 5.34 7.73 -3.20
CA ALA A 70 4.21 8.47 -3.75
C ALA A 70 4.56 9.93 -4.07
N GLU A 71 5.39 10.58 -3.26
CA GLU A 71 5.91 11.93 -3.49
C GLU A 71 6.79 12.00 -4.74
N ILE A 72 7.77 11.09 -4.88
CA ILE A 72 8.66 11.01 -6.06
C ILE A 72 7.88 10.84 -7.37
N PHE A 73 6.78 10.07 -7.33
CA PHE A 73 5.91 9.85 -8.48
C PHE A 73 4.82 10.93 -8.65
N GLU A 74 4.88 12.01 -7.88
CA GLU A 74 3.95 13.14 -7.95
C GLU A 74 2.48 12.70 -7.87
N VAL A 75 2.19 11.76 -6.96
CA VAL A 75 0.84 11.22 -6.76
C VAL A 75 -0.10 12.31 -6.26
N LYS A 76 -1.17 12.57 -7.02
CA LYS A 76 -2.15 13.61 -6.66
C LYS A 76 -3.02 13.23 -5.47
N ARG A 77 -3.46 11.97 -5.42
CA ARG A 77 -4.26 11.43 -4.32
C ARG A 77 -3.86 9.99 -4.05
N LEU A 78 -3.78 9.69 -2.76
CA LEU A 78 -3.49 8.37 -2.24
C LEU A 78 -4.65 7.91 -1.35
N ARG A 79 -5.05 6.64 -1.48
CA ARG A 79 -5.98 5.99 -0.56
C ARG A 79 -5.31 4.77 0.07
N ALA A 80 -5.30 4.69 1.39
CA ALA A 80 -4.89 3.49 2.12
C ALA A 80 -6.12 2.74 2.63
N VAL A 81 -6.12 1.42 2.53
CA VAL A 81 -7.17 0.53 3.04
C VAL A 81 -6.52 -0.62 3.79
N ALA A 82 -7.11 -1.01 4.92
CA ALA A 82 -6.66 -2.14 5.72
C ALA A 82 -7.75 -3.21 5.83
N THR A 83 -7.32 -4.46 6.02
CA THR A 83 -8.19 -5.63 6.09
C THR A 83 -8.04 -6.34 7.44
N SER A 84 -8.16 -7.67 7.46
CA SER A 84 -8.42 -8.46 8.68
C SER A 84 -7.38 -8.32 9.79
N ALA A 85 -6.12 -8.03 9.47
CA ALA A 85 -5.06 -7.88 10.49
C ALA A 85 -5.14 -6.57 11.29
N MET A 86 -5.99 -5.63 10.87
CA MET A 86 -6.12 -4.32 11.52
C MET A 86 -7.55 -4.04 12.01
N ARG A 87 -8.45 -5.03 11.93
CA ARG A 87 -9.79 -4.97 12.52
C ARG A 87 -9.71 -5.42 13.97
#